data_AF-A0A655A7J6-F1
#
_entry.id   AF-A0A655A7J6-F1
#
_cell.length_a   1.000
_cell.length_b   1.000
_cell.length_c   1.000
_cell.angle_alpha   90.00
_cell.angle_beta   90.00
_cell.angle_gamma   90.00
#
_symmetry.space_group_name_H-M   'P 1'
#
loop_
_entity.id
_entity.type
_entity.pdbx_description
1 polymer ?
#
loop_
_entity_poly.entity_id
_entity_poly.type
_entity_poly.pdbx_seq_one_letter_code
_entity_poly.pdbx_strand_id
1 'polypeptide(L)'
;MVYGYFPAVSEGNDIVVLTEPKPDAPVRYRFHFPRQQRGRFLCIADFIRSRELAAERGEVDVLPFQLVTMGQPIADFANELFASNAYRDYLEVHGIGVQLTEALAEYWHRRIREELKFSGDRAMAAEDPEAKEDYFKLGYRGARFAFGYGACPDLEDRAKMMALLEPERIGVTLSEELQLHPEQSTDAFVLHHPEAKYFNV
;
A
#
# COMPACT_ATOMS: atom_id res chain seq x y z
N MET A 1 -9.28 -8.06 -6.70
CA MET A 1 -8.49 -7.19 -5.80
C MET A 1 -8.71 -7.56 -4.35
N VAL A 2 -7.75 -7.24 -3.47
CA VAL A 2 -7.78 -7.58 -2.05
C VAL A 2 -7.19 -6.46 -1.21
N TYR A 3 -7.74 -6.24 -0.03
CA TYR A 3 -7.25 -5.26 0.93
C TYR A 3 -7.65 -5.69 2.34
N GLY A 4 -7.02 -5.10 3.34
CA GLY A 4 -7.29 -5.39 4.74
C GLY A 4 -6.74 -4.32 5.66
N TYR A 5 -7.28 -4.28 6.88
CA TYR A 5 -6.90 -3.35 7.94
C TYR A 5 -6.26 -4.14 9.08
N PHE A 6 -5.04 -3.75 9.45
CA PHE A 6 -4.28 -4.51 10.43
C PHE A 6 -3.88 -3.62 11.61
N PRO A 7 -4.07 -4.07 12.86
CA PRO A 7 -3.63 -3.30 14.01
C PRO A 7 -2.11 -3.19 14.02
N ALA A 8 -1.60 -1.98 14.25
CA ALA A 8 -0.18 -1.70 14.17
C ALA A 8 0.29 -0.72 15.25
N VAL A 9 1.57 -0.87 15.63
CA VAL A 9 2.31 0.08 16.47
C VAL A 9 3.70 0.27 15.89
N SER A 10 4.36 1.38 16.21
CA SER A 10 5.78 1.57 15.90
C SER A 10 6.68 1.23 17.10
N GLU A 11 7.88 0.74 16.79
CA GLU A 11 8.97 0.51 17.73
C GLU A 11 10.29 0.92 17.07
N GLY A 12 10.79 2.10 17.43
CA GLY A 12 11.97 2.67 16.77
C GLY A 12 11.72 2.92 15.28
N ASN A 13 12.42 2.17 14.43
CA ASN A 13 12.28 2.27 12.97
C ASN A 13 11.36 1.19 12.37
N ASP A 14 10.72 0.40 13.22
CA ASP A 14 9.87 -0.70 12.79
C ASP A 14 8.40 -0.33 12.87
N ILE A 15 7.60 -0.84 11.92
CA ILE A 15 6.17 -1.01 12.12
C ILE A 15 5.89 -2.46 12.48
N VAL A 16 5.17 -2.67 13.57
CA VAL A 16 4.82 -3.97 14.12
C VAL A 16 3.33 -4.21 13.91
N VAL A 17 2.99 -5.15 13.03
CA VAL A 17 1.61 -5.60 12.82
C VAL A 17 1.27 -6.65 13.88
N LEU A 18 0.14 -6.44 14.55
CA LEU A 18 -0.32 -7.23 15.68
C LEU A 18 -1.40 -8.23 15.25
N THR A 19 -1.61 -9.25 16.07
CA THR A 19 -2.68 -10.25 15.86
C THR A 19 -4.06 -9.72 16.27
N GLU A 20 -4.12 -8.74 17.19
CA GLU A 20 -5.34 -8.13 17.70
C GLU A 20 -5.13 -6.62 17.92
N PRO A 21 -6.19 -5.80 18.00
CA PRO A 21 -6.10 -4.37 18.25
C PRO A 21 -5.82 -4.06 19.73
N LYS A 22 -4.75 -4.64 20.29
CA LYS A 22 -4.31 -4.43 21.67
C LYS A 22 -2.81 -4.19 21.71
N PRO A 23 -2.31 -3.20 22.48
CA PRO A 23 -0.89 -2.85 22.51
C PRO A 23 0.06 -3.98 22.94
N ASP A 24 -0.43 -5.00 23.64
CA ASP A 24 0.33 -6.16 24.13
C ASP A 24 0.09 -7.45 23.32
N ALA A 25 -0.71 -7.37 22.25
CA ALA A 25 -1.02 -8.53 21.41
C ALA A 25 0.25 -9.13 20.78
N PRO A 26 0.27 -10.46 20.54
CA PRO A 26 1.36 -11.10 19.81
C PRO A 26 1.63 -10.44 18.46
N VAL A 27 2.91 -10.34 18.13
CA VAL A 27 3.38 -9.82 16.83
C VAL A 27 3.04 -10.81 15.73
N ARG A 28 2.38 -10.33 14.67
CA ARG A 28 2.13 -11.10 13.45
C ARG A 28 3.27 -10.92 12.45
N TYR A 29 3.65 -9.68 12.16
CA TYR A 29 4.79 -9.32 11.30
C TYR A 29 5.46 -8.04 11.78
N ARG A 30 6.73 -7.88 11.40
CA ARG A 30 7.53 -6.68 11.63
C ARG A 30 8.13 -6.21 10.30
N PHE A 31 7.96 -4.93 10.00
CA PHE A 31 8.50 -4.25 8.82
C PHE A 31 9.55 -3.26 9.30
N HIS A 32 10.77 -3.34 8.76
CA HIS A 32 11.86 -2.44 9.15
C HIS A 32 12.04 -1.37 8.09
N PHE A 33 12.02 -0.10 8.49
CA PHE A 33 12.17 1.00 7.55
C PHE A 33 13.45 1.81 7.80
N PRO A 34 14.23 2.12 6.75
CA PRO A 34 15.38 2.99 6.90
C PRO A 34 14.96 4.40 7.34
N ARG A 35 15.87 5.07 8.04
CA ARG A 35 15.73 6.48 8.42
C ARG A 35 16.62 7.34 7.55
N GLN A 36 16.08 8.44 7.03
CA GLN A 36 16.86 9.44 6.31
C GLN A 36 18.07 9.89 7.16
N GLN A 37 19.24 9.95 6.54
CA GLN A 37 20.48 10.40 7.23
C GLN A 37 20.69 11.92 7.17
N ARG A 38 19.87 12.64 6.40
CA ARG A 38 19.93 14.08 6.20
C ARG A 38 18.53 14.67 6.07
N GLY A 39 18.42 15.99 6.17
CA GLY A 39 17.15 16.69 6.02
C GLY A 39 16.27 16.52 7.25
N ARG A 40 15.08 15.94 7.08
CA ARG A 40 14.07 15.81 8.14
C ARG A 40 14.22 14.55 8.99
N PHE A 41 15.16 13.65 8.67
CA PHE A 41 15.39 12.39 9.37
C PHE A 41 14.15 11.49 9.45
N LEU A 42 13.31 11.52 8.41
CA LEU A 42 12.05 10.78 8.35
C LEU A 42 12.28 9.26 8.27
N CYS A 43 11.42 8.52 8.93
CA CYS A 43 11.22 7.08 8.80
C CYS A 43 9.71 6.80 8.65
N ILE A 44 9.34 5.76 7.90
CA ILE A 44 7.94 5.36 7.73
C ILE A 44 7.27 5.06 9.08
N ALA A 45 8.01 4.47 10.02
CA ALA A 45 7.52 4.15 11.36
C ALA A 45 7.11 5.39 12.18
N ASP A 46 7.64 6.57 11.86
CA ASP A 46 7.30 7.83 12.56
C ASP A 46 5.83 8.23 12.39
N PHE A 47 5.17 7.71 11.35
CA PHE A 47 3.78 7.99 11.02
C PHE A 47 2.77 7.01 11.65
N ILE A 48 3.25 6.05 12.44
CA ILE A 48 2.43 5.10 13.19
C ILE A 48 2.61 5.36 14.68
N ARG A 49 1.52 5.29 15.45
CA ARG A 49 1.54 5.42 16.90
C ARG A 49 2.55 4.45 17.55
N SER A 50 3.42 4.96 18.43
CA SER A 50 4.38 4.11 19.15
C SER A 50 3.70 3.15 20.11
N ARG A 51 4.33 2.01 20.41
CA ARG A 51 3.78 1.04 21.36
C ARG A 51 3.56 1.65 22.75
N GLU A 52 4.47 2.51 23.20
CA GLU A 52 4.37 3.17 24.52
C GLU A 52 3.10 4.03 24.58
N LEU A 53 2.87 4.86 23.56
CA LEU A 53 1.69 5.72 23.48
C LEU A 53 0.42 4.88 23.29
N ALA A 54 0.49 3.79 22.52
CA ALA A 54 -0.62 2.86 22.35
C ALA A 54 -1.01 2.21 23.68
N ALA A 55 -0.04 1.80 24.50
CA ALA A 55 -0.26 1.23 25.83
C ALA A 55 -0.85 2.27 26.80
N GLU A 56 -0.36 3.51 26.78
CA GLU A 56 -0.89 4.60 27.60
C GLU A 56 -2.37 4.90 27.27
N ARG A 57 -2.72 4.91 25.98
CA ARG A 57 -4.08 5.23 25.52
C ARG A 57 -5.03 4.03 25.46
N GLY A 58 -4.51 2.81 25.57
CA GLY A 58 -5.29 1.59 25.39
C GLY A 58 -5.79 1.39 23.94
N GLU A 59 -5.13 2.01 22.96
CA GLU A 59 -5.56 2.03 21.56
C GLU A 59 -4.35 2.02 20.62
N VAL A 60 -4.33 1.08 19.68
CA VAL A 60 -3.30 0.92 18.63
C VAL A 60 -3.67 1.68 17.36
N ASP A 61 -2.71 1.82 16.45
CA ASP A 61 -2.99 2.36 15.11
C ASP A 61 -3.50 1.29 14.16
N VAL A 62 -3.85 1.69 12.93
CA VAL A 62 -4.24 0.77 11.86
C VAL A 62 -3.36 0.97 10.62
N LEU A 63 -2.88 -0.14 10.05
CA LEU A 63 -2.12 -0.16 8.80
C LEU A 63 -2.94 -0.90 7.72
N PRO A 64 -3.61 -0.17 6.82
CA PRO A 64 -4.24 -0.76 5.65
C PRO A 64 -3.19 -1.25 4.66
N PHE A 65 -3.43 -2.44 4.10
CA PHE A 65 -2.72 -2.95 2.92
C PHE A 65 -3.72 -3.19 1.79
N GLN A 66 -3.27 -3.02 0.55
CA GLN A 66 -4.03 -3.33 -0.66
C GLN A 66 -3.14 -3.99 -1.71
N LEU A 67 -3.76 -4.86 -2.51
CA LEU A 67 -3.21 -5.42 -3.72
C LEU A 67 -4.31 -5.47 -4.79
N VAL A 68 -4.01 -4.91 -5.95
CA VAL A 68 -4.93 -4.87 -7.09
C VAL A 68 -4.31 -5.57 -8.29
N THR A 69 -5.16 -6.07 -9.18
CA THR A 69 -4.76 -6.73 -10.41
C THR A 69 -5.84 -6.58 -11.46
N MET A 70 -5.46 -6.49 -12.73
CA MET A 70 -6.36 -6.68 -13.88
C MET A 70 -6.60 -8.16 -14.21
N GLY A 71 -5.89 -9.06 -13.52
CA GLY A 71 -6.02 -10.51 -13.68
C GLY A 71 -5.29 -11.07 -14.89
N GLN A 72 -5.15 -12.39 -14.93
CA GLN A 72 -4.41 -13.10 -15.97
C GLN A 72 -4.91 -12.85 -17.42
N PRO A 73 -6.23 -12.69 -17.70
CA PRO A 73 -6.72 -12.59 -19.08
C PRO A 73 -6.13 -11.44 -19.92
N ILE A 74 -5.83 -10.27 -19.33
CA ILE A 74 -5.22 -9.16 -20.08
C ILE A 74 -3.77 -9.46 -20.43
N ALA A 75 -3.05 -10.17 -19.57
CA ALA A 75 -1.69 -10.61 -19.81
C ALA A 75 -1.65 -11.68 -20.90
N ASP A 76 -2.57 -12.65 -20.85
CA ASP A 76 -2.70 -13.68 -21.88
C ASP A 76 -2.98 -13.06 -23.26
N PHE A 77 -3.93 -12.11 -23.33
CA PHE A 77 -4.25 -11.42 -24.57
C PHE A 77 -3.07 -10.59 -25.12
N ALA A 78 -2.33 -9.90 -24.24
CA ALA A 78 -1.12 -9.20 -24.66
C ALA A 78 -0.07 -10.19 -25.23
N ASN A 79 0.12 -11.35 -24.60
CA ASN A 79 1.05 -12.38 -25.07
C ASN A 79 0.64 -12.96 -26.43
N GLU A 80 -0.66 -13.14 -26.69
CA GLU A 80 -1.17 -13.55 -28.00
C GLU A 80 -0.79 -12.54 -29.09
N LEU A 81 -1.01 -11.24 -28.84
CA LEU A 81 -0.65 -10.16 -29.78
C LEU A 81 0.86 -10.10 -30.02
N PHE A 82 1.67 -10.28 -28.97
CA PHE A 82 3.12 -10.33 -29.11
C PHE A 82 3.56 -11.51 -29.97
N ALA A 83 3.03 -12.71 -29.71
CA ALA A 83 3.34 -13.92 -30.45
C ALA A 83 2.90 -13.84 -31.93
N SER A 84 1.84 -13.08 -32.24
CA SER A 84 1.38 -12.85 -33.61
C SER A 84 2.11 -11.72 -34.33
N ASN A 85 3.19 -11.15 -33.75
CA ASN A 85 3.90 -9.97 -34.25
C ASN A 85 3.04 -8.70 -34.37
N ALA A 86 1.91 -8.62 -33.65
CA ALA A 86 1.04 -7.44 -33.59
C ALA A 86 1.55 -6.43 -32.55
N TYR A 87 2.80 -5.98 -32.70
CA TYR A 87 3.52 -5.23 -31.67
C TYR A 87 2.86 -3.90 -31.28
N ARG A 88 2.20 -3.22 -32.22
CA ARG A 88 1.46 -1.99 -31.92
C ARG A 88 0.30 -2.29 -30.98
N ASP A 89 -0.54 -3.25 -31.33
CA ASP A 89 -1.71 -3.63 -30.54
C ASP A 89 -1.29 -4.17 -29.17
N TYR A 90 -0.21 -4.95 -29.13
CA TYR A 90 0.43 -5.39 -27.88
C TYR A 90 0.78 -4.20 -26.97
N LEU A 91 1.49 -3.19 -27.50
CA LEU A 91 1.88 -2.00 -26.73
C LEU A 91 0.65 -1.19 -26.27
N GLU A 92 -0.38 -1.09 -27.10
CA GLU A 92 -1.63 -0.40 -26.75
C GLU A 92 -2.37 -1.14 -25.62
N VAL A 93 -2.51 -2.47 -25.70
CA VAL A 93 -3.14 -3.30 -24.67
C VAL A 93 -2.35 -3.27 -23.37
N HIS A 94 -1.03 -3.45 -23.44
CA HIS A 94 -0.16 -3.39 -22.26
C HIS A 94 -0.26 -2.01 -21.58
N GLY A 95 -0.19 -0.93 -22.36
CA GLY A 95 -0.34 0.43 -21.85
C GLY A 95 -1.69 0.66 -21.15
N ILE A 96 -2.80 0.20 -21.75
CA ILE A 96 -4.13 0.25 -21.12
C ILE A 96 -4.14 -0.58 -19.83
N GLY A 97 -3.56 -1.78 -19.82
CA GLY A 97 -3.49 -2.64 -18.65
C GLY A 97 -2.76 -1.98 -17.47
N VAL A 98 -1.64 -1.31 -17.73
CA VAL A 98 -0.91 -0.54 -16.73
C VAL A 98 -1.77 0.61 -16.18
N GLN A 99 -2.40 1.40 -17.06
CA GLN A 99 -3.23 2.52 -16.62
C GLN A 99 -4.47 2.08 -15.83
N LEU A 100 -5.11 0.98 -16.21
CA LEU A 100 -6.25 0.42 -15.48
C LEU A 100 -5.84 -0.13 -14.11
N THR A 101 -4.65 -0.72 -14.00
CA THR A 101 -4.07 -1.19 -12.74
C THR A 101 -3.88 -0.03 -11.77
N GLU A 102 -3.23 1.05 -12.21
CA GLU A 102 -3.03 2.25 -11.38
C GLU A 102 -4.35 2.97 -11.06
N ALA A 103 -5.29 3.03 -12.01
CA ALA A 103 -6.61 3.59 -11.77
C ALA A 103 -7.39 2.80 -10.71
N LEU A 104 -7.31 1.47 -10.72
CA LEU A 104 -7.92 0.64 -9.69
C LEU A 104 -7.24 0.81 -8.33
N ALA A 105 -5.91 0.91 -8.30
CA ALA A 105 -5.15 1.17 -7.08
C ALA A 105 -5.53 2.51 -6.43
N GLU A 106 -5.69 3.55 -7.25
CA GLU A 106 -6.06 4.89 -6.77
C GLU A 106 -7.54 4.96 -6.37
N TYR A 107 -8.43 4.32 -7.13
CA TYR A 107 -9.84 4.19 -6.79
C TYR A 107 -10.02 3.49 -5.44
N TRP A 108 -9.27 2.43 -5.19
CA TRP A 108 -9.39 1.71 -3.92
C TRP A 108 -8.67 2.38 -2.76
N HIS A 109 -7.57 3.08 -3.02
CA HIS A 109 -6.98 3.97 -2.03
C HIS A 109 -7.99 5.01 -1.54
N ARG A 110 -8.79 5.59 -2.45
CA ARG A 110 -9.92 6.46 -2.06
C ARG A 110 -10.96 5.73 -1.22
N ARG A 111 -11.37 4.51 -1.59
CA ARG A 111 -12.29 3.70 -0.77
C ARG A 111 -11.75 3.48 0.64
N ILE A 112 -10.46 3.17 0.78
CA ILE A 112 -9.80 3.04 2.08
C ILE A 112 -9.92 4.33 2.89
N ARG A 113 -9.73 5.51 2.27
CA ARG A 113 -9.91 6.80 2.96
C ARG A 113 -11.37 7.11 3.32
N GLU A 114 -12.33 6.63 2.54
CA GLU A 114 -13.76 6.74 2.86
C GLU A 114 -14.17 5.84 4.04
N GLU A 115 -13.54 4.65 4.13
CA GLU A 115 -13.78 3.67 5.19
C GLU A 115 -13.06 3.99 6.51
N LEU A 116 -11.84 4.54 6.44
CA LEU A 116 -11.07 4.93 7.63
C LEU A 116 -11.67 6.17 8.27
N LYS A 117 -12.12 6.02 9.51
CA LYS A 117 -12.69 7.13 10.29
C LYS A 117 -11.84 7.43 11.52
N PHE A 118 -11.72 8.72 11.82
CA PHE A 118 -11.09 9.20 13.04
C PHE A 118 -12.14 9.41 14.14
N SER A 119 -11.69 9.89 15.30
CA SER A 119 -12.59 10.31 16.39
C SER A 119 -13.65 11.29 15.88
N GLY A 120 -14.90 11.08 16.31
CA GLY A 120 -16.05 11.84 15.83
C GLY A 120 -16.63 11.36 14.48
N ASP A 121 -16.32 10.13 14.06
CA ASP A 121 -16.88 9.47 12.86
C ASP A 121 -16.52 10.18 11.53
N ARG A 122 -15.51 11.05 11.55
CA ARG A 122 -15.03 11.76 10.37
C ARG A 122 -14.13 10.85 9.53
N ALA A 123 -14.57 10.53 8.31
CA ALA A 123 -13.77 9.78 7.35
C ALA A 123 -12.50 10.54 6.94
N MET A 124 -11.42 9.83 6.64
CA MET A 124 -10.18 10.40 6.11
C MET A 124 -10.40 11.12 4.78
N ALA A 125 -11.30 10.62 3.95
CA ALA A 125 -11.70 11.25 2.68
C ALA A 125 -12.49 12.56 2.88
N ALA A 126 -12.89 12.93 4.10
CA ALA A 126 -13.49 14.24 4.37
C ALA A 126 -12.48 15.40 4.29
N GLU A 127 -11.19 15.10 4.07
CA GLU A 127 -10.12 16.04 3.76
C GLU A 127 -9.70 15.96 2.29
N ASP A 128 -10.39 15.16 1.45
CA ASP A 128 -10.08 15.08 0.02
C ASP A 128 -10.44 16.41 -0.67
N PRO A 129 -9.59 16.89 -1.60
CA PRO A 129 -9.86 18.13 -2.33
C PRO A 129 -11.02 17.95 -3.32
N GLU A 130 -11.81 19.01 -3.51
CA GLU A 130 -12.89 19.03 -4.51
C GLU A 130 -12.34 19.08 -5.95
N ALA A 131 -11.24 19.79 -6.15
CA ALA A 131 -10.56 19.90 -7.44
C ALA A 131 -9.75 18.64 -7.76
N LYS A 132 -9.97 18.07 -8.95
CA LYS A 132 -9.27 16.85 -9.40
C LYS A 132 -7.77 17.06 -9.52
N GLU A 133 -7.34 18.25 -9.94
CA GLU A 133 -5.93 18.61 -10.09
C GLU A 133 -5.20 18.54 -8.76
N ASP A 134 -5.84 18.97 -7.67
CA ASP A 134 -5.27 18.93 -6.33
C ASP A 134 -5.27 17.51 -5.78
N TYR A 135 -6.29 16.71 -6.11
CA TYR A 135 -6.33 15.28 -5.80
C TYR A 135 -5.09 14.57 -6.37
N PHE A 136 -4.82 14.75 -7.67
CA PHE A 136 -3.68 14.11 -8.34
C PHE A 136 -2.32 14.73 -7.97
N LYS A 137 -2.29 15.89 -7.29
CA LYS A 137 -1.09 16.43 -6.63
C LYS A 137 -0.90 15.92 -5.20
N LEU A 138 -1.60 14.85 -4.80
CA LEU A 138 -1.57 14.27 -3.46
C LEU A 138 -2.09 15.24 -2.38
N GLY A 139 -3.09 16.07 -2.74
CA GLY A 139 -3.73 17.03 -1.84
C GLY A 139 -4.60 16.40 -0.76
N TYR A 140 -4.90 15.09 -0.86
CA TYR A 140 -5.56 14.33 0.19
C TYR A 140 -4.64 14.07 1.39
N ARG A 141 -5.24 13.77 2.55
CA ARG A 141 -4.52 13.33 3.75
C ARG A 141 -3.81 11.99 3.52
N GLY A 142 -2.61 11.82 4.09
CA GLY A 142 -1.86 10.58 4.01
C GLY A 142 -1.26 10.28 2.61
N ALA A 143 -0.80 9.05 2.44
CA ALA A 143 -0.26 8.53 1.18
C ALA A 143 -0.26 6.99 1.13
N ARG A 144 -0.18 6.40 -0.08
CA ARG A 144 -0.05 4.96 -0.32
C ARG A 144 1.40 4.61 -0.69
N PHE A 145 2.09 3.82 0.11
CA PHE A 145 3.49 3.46 -0.12
C PHE A 145 3.59 2.03 -0.64
N ALA A 146 4.53 1.76 -1.53
CA ALA A 146 4.76 0.43 -2.10
C ALA A 146 6.21 0.01 -1.87
N PHE A 147 6.43 -1.26 -1.57
CA PHE A 147 7.77 -1.81 -1.34
C PHE A 147 8.62 -1.70 -2.62
N GLY A 148 9.91 -1.40 -2.45
CA GLY A 148 10.86 -1.12 -3.54
C GLY A 148 10.96 0.37 -3.92
N TYR A 149 10.13 1.24 -3.35
CA TYR A 149 10.22 2.69 -3.57
C TYR A 149 11.11 3.36 -2.50
N GLY A 150 11.50 4.62 -2.75
CA GLY A 150 12.55 5.29 -1.99
C GLY A 150 12.33 5.42 -0.47
N ALA A 151 11.09 5.40 0.03
CA ALA A 151 10.82 5.40 1.48
C ALA A 151 10.84 3.99 2.12
N CYS A 152 10.70 2.95 1.31
CA CYS A 152 10.58 1.55 1.72
C CYS A 152 11.26 0.65 0.66
N PRO A 153 12.59 0.73 0.54
CA PRO A 153 13.32 0.12 -0.58
C PRO A 153 13.44 -1.40 -0.49
N ASP A 154 13.19 -1.97 0.69
CA ASP A 154 13.25 -3.42 0.90
C ASP A 154 12.04 -4.10 0.23
N LEU A 155 12.33 -4.90 -0.80
CA LEU A 155 11.32 -5.67 -1.51
C LEU A 155 10.90 -6.93 -0.76
N GLU A 156 11.73 -7.49 0.12
CA GLU A 156 11.43 -8.75 0.82
C GLU A 156 10.18 -8.61 1.72
N ASP A 157 9.92 -7.40 2.20
CA ASP A 157 8.71 -7.07 2.96
C ASP A 157 7.41 -7.31 2.19
N ARG A 158 7.45 -7.34 0.84
CA ARG A 158 6.30 -7.72 0.01
C ARG A 158 5.78 -9.12 0.35
N ALA A 159 6.65 -10.07 0.70
CA ALA A 159 6.23 -11.42 1.08
C ALA A 159 5.37 -11.43 2.36
N LYS A 160 5.66 -10.54 3.31
CA LYS A 160 4.86 -10.38 4.54
C LYS A 160 3.46 -9.85 4.21
N MET A 161 3.38 -8.88 3.30
CA MET A 161 2.09 -8.36 2.83
C MET A 161 1.28 -9.41 2.06
N MET A 162 1.92 -10.22 1.21
CA MET A 162 1.26 -11.34 0.54
C MET A 162 0.62 -12.29 1.56
N ALA A 163 1.36 -12.65 2.61
CA ALA A 163 0.85 -13.51 3.69
C ALA A 163 -0.24 -12.84 4.56
N LEU A 164 -0.28 -11.50 4.63
CA LEU A 164 -1.35 -10.77 5.29
C LEU A 164 -2.65 -10.74 4.48
N LEU A 165 -2.54 -10.56 3.16
CA LEU A 165 -3.68 -10.35 2.27
C LEU A 165 -4.21 -11.63 1.60
N GLU A 166 -3.39 -12.65 1.45
CA GLU A 166 -3.70 -13.92 0.77
C GLU A 166 -4.30 -13.67 -0.64
N PRO A 167 -3.56 -12.97 -1.53
CA PRO A 167 -4.07 -12.53 -2.82
C PRO A 167 -4.16 -13.65 -3.86
N GLU A 168 -3.74 -14.87 -3.55
CA GLU A 168 -3.92 -16.05 -4.39
C GLU A 168 -5.41 -16.28 -4.69
N ARG A 169 -6.30 -15.85 -3.77
CA ARG A 169 -7.76 -15.88 -3.96
C ARG A 169 -8.27 -14.99 -5.10
N ILE A 170 -7.46 -14.05 -5.56
CA ILE A 170 -7.72 -13.21 -6.75
C ILE A 170 -6.78 -13.53 -7.90
N GLY A 171 -6.04 -14.65 -7.82
CA GLY A 171 -5.13 -15.12 -8.86
C GLY A 171 -3.80 -14.39 -8.91
N VAL A 172 -3.38 -13.69 -7.85
CA VAL A 172 -2.07 -13.03 -7.79
C VAL A 172 -1.09 -13.85 -6.96
N THR A 173 0.11 -14.04 -7.50
CA THR A 173 1.23 -14.75 -6.84
C THR A 173 2.48 -13.89 -6.81
N LEU A 174 3.43 -14.22 -5.94
CA LEU A 174 4.74 -13.57 -5.86
C LEU A 174 5.81 -14.50 -6.48
N SER A 175 6.63 -13.99 -7.40
CA SER A 175 7.78 -14.75 -7.93
C SER A 175 8.92 -14.87 -6.93
N GLU A 176 9.93 -15.67 -7.27
CA GLU A 176 11.18 -15.76 -6.49
C GLU A 176 11.90 -14.40 -6.42
N GLU A 177 11.80 -13.59 -7.47
CA GLU A 177 12.32 -12.23 -7.56
C GLU A 177 11.38 -11.17 -6.97
N LEU A 178 10.37 -11.58 -6.20
CA LEU A 178 9.44 -10.69 -5.51
C LEU A 178 8.57 -9.83 -6.45
N GLN A 179 8.34 -10.29 -7.68
CA GLN A 179 7.44 -9.65 -8.63
C GLN A 179 6.02 -10.18 -8.48
N LEU A 180 5.03 -9.31 -8.63
CA LEU A 180 3.63 -9.72 -8.67
C LEU A 180 3.29 -10.31 -10.03
N HIS A 181 2.61 -11.45 -10.03
CA HIS A 181 2.08 -12.08 -11.23
C HIS A 181 0.57 -12.23 -11.11
N PRO A 182 -0.22 -11.82 -12.13
CA PRO A 182 0.22 -11.21 -13.39
C PRO A 182 0.83 -9.81 -13.22
N GLU A 183 1.64 -9.38 -14.19
CA GLU A 183 2.39 -8.11 -14.14
C GLU A 183 1.50 -6.88 -13.97
N GLN A 184 0.28 -6.90 -14.51
CA GLN A 184 -0.73 -5.85 -14.33
C GLN A 184 -1.36 -5.94 -12.93
N SER A 185 -0.50 -5.85 -11.92
CA SER A 185 -0.80 -5.85 -10.49
C SER A 185 0.06 -4.82 -9.78
N THR A 186 -0.47 -4.22 -8.72
CA THR A 186 0.29 -3.32 -7.85
C THR A 186 -0.20 -3.45 -6.42
N ASP A 187 0.69 -3.15 -5.48
CA ASP A 187 0.43 -3.22 -4.06
C ASP A 187 0.78 -1.91 -3.36
N ALA A 188 0.19 -1.72 -2.17
CA ALA A 188 0.57 -0.64 -1.29
C ALA A 188 0.10 -0.88 0.14
N PHE A 189 0.76 -0.23 1.09
CA PHE A 189 0.20 0.09 2.39
C PHE A 189 -0.17 1.57 2.47
N VAL A 190 -1.13 1.92 3.32
CA VAL A 190 -1.63 3.31 3.45
C VAL A 190 -1.22 3.87 4.80
N LEU A 191 -0.62 5.06 4.80
CA LEU A 191 -0.39 5.82 6.03
C LEU A 191 -1.42 6.95 6.10
N HIS A 192 -2.15 7.02 7.22
CA HIS A 192 -3.22 8.00 7.42
C HIS A 192 -2.79 9.20 8.27
N HIS A 193 -1.53 9.27 8.72
CA HIS A 193 -1.01 10.43 9.43
C HIS A 193 -1.02 11.66 8.48
N PRO A 194 -1.45 12.85 8.93
CA PRO A 194 -1.58 14.02 8.05
C PRO A 194 -0.26 14.47 7.43
N GLU A 195 0.86 14.24 8.13
CA GLU A 195 2.20 14.54 7.60
C GLU A 195 2.81 13.43 6.73
N ALA A 196 2.16 12.28 6.58
CA ALA A 196 2.68 11.19 5.75
C ALA A 196 2.61 11.60 4.27
N LYS A 197 3.78 11.89 3.69
CA LYS A 197 3.99 12.24 2.28
C LYS A 197 5.21 11.48 1.77
N TYR A 198 5.33 11.29 0.45
CA TYR A 198 6.47 10.58 -0.13
C TYR A 198 7.81 11.28 0.18
N PHE A 199 8.81 10.48 0.50
CA PHE A 199 10.20 10.88 0.72
C PHE A 199 11.12 9.75 0.28
N ASN A 200 12.43 10.02 0.22
CA ASN A 200 13.46 9.01 -0.10
C ASN A 200 14.46 8.95 1.05
N VAL A 201 14.91 7.75 1.42
CA VAL A 201 15.92 7.53 2.48
C VAL A 201 17.36 7.69 2.01
#